data_AF-A0A7C6FKZ0-F1
#
_entry.id   AF-A0A7C6FKZ0-F1
#
_cell.length_a   1.000
_cell.length_b   1.000
_cell.length_c   1.000
_cell.angle_alpha   90.00
_cell.angle_beta   90.00
_cell.angle_gamma   90.00
#
_symmetry.space_group_name_H-M   'P 1'
#
loop_
_entity.id
_entity.type
_entity.pdbx_description
1 polymer ?
#
loop_
_entity_poly.entity_id
_entity_poly.type
_entity_poly.pdbx_seq_one_letter_code
_entity_poly.pdbx_strand_id
1 'polypeptide(L)'
;MPDIIITIGGEAGQGVQTIGEVLSRILIRSGFYVFSIQDYHSRIRGGHNSVQIRFSDQPIQAIGTDLDLLVCLNSETQEIHQPALKSDGIMIGMIKKSPSTSSAISINFNEMAEELGNRIFANIIAVGALIEILGIDDKIAELYLEEIFQKKGNDVVRLNKEALALGQKEIKRQQIPRQFLDKKNGNPNQGNLLLIGGNEALGLGAILAGCTFYSAYPMTPSTGVMNFISSRSKKYGIIVEQAEDEIAAINMAIGASYAGAKAMTATSGGGFCLMAEGLGLAAMTETPIVVLDGMRPGPSTGLPTRTSQGDLEFVLSASHDEFPRFVFAPRDPQDAIDTMIRAFNLSDRFQVPVIILSDQYLADSSWTFSQMKMNEQPQKIQTVIGDHSYQRYALTDSGISPRALPGMSEALVVADSDEHDEIGHLTEDLNQRVQMHQKRMKKIEKMKKETQPPVHIVGQTATIIGWGSTYGVLFEAREKLAKLGIEAGLLHFNDIYPLSTDTLTILKSVPKPIVVEGNFQGQLARLLERETKTSFDLRVNRYDGRPFFVNELVDQIREVLS
;
A
#
# COMPACT_ATOMS: atom_id res chain seq x y z
N MET A 1 -28.72 -1.71 3.32
CA MET A 1 -27.50 -0.98 3.72
C MET A 1 -26.84 -0.52 2.44
N PRO A 2 -26.48 0.77 2.32
CA PRO A 2 -25.83 1.27 1.11
C PRO A 2 -24.44 0.63 0.98
N ASP A 3 -24.18 0.02 -0.17
CA ASP A 3 -22.84 -0.37 -0.63
C ASP A 3 -22.78 0.13 -2.08
N ILE A 4 -22.25 1.34 -2.24
CA ILE A 4 -22.37 2.11 -3.48
C ILE A 4 -20.99 2.28 -4.08
N ILE A 5 -20.87 1.97 -5.37
CA ILE A 5 -19.63 2.06 -6.13
C ILE A 5 -19.76 3.11 -7.23
N ILE A 6 -18.89 4.10 -7.19
CA ILE A 6 -18.81 5.20 -8.14
C ILE A 6 -17.50 5.11 -8.89
N THR A 7 -17.52 5.16 -10.22
CA THR A 7 -16.31 5.38 -11.02
C THR A 7 -16.38 6.74 -11.69
N ILE A 8 -15.34 7.54 -11.51
CA ILE A 8 -15.14 8.79 -12.23
C ILE A 8 -14.00 8.56 -13.21
N GLY A 9 -14.22 8.82 -14.50
CA GLY A 9 -13.19 8.66 -15.52
C GLY A 9 -13.08 9.88 -16.43
N GLY A 10 -11.90 10.04 -17.01
CA GLY A 10 -11.61 11.12 -17.94
C GLY A 10 -10.14 11.12 -18.38
N GLU A 11 -9.77 12.10 -19.19
CA GLU A 11 -8.39 12.30 -19.58
C GLU A 11 -7.54 12.85 -18.43
N ALA A 12 -6.24 12.51 -18.44
CA ALA A 12 -5.27 13.13 -17.55
C ALA A 12 -5.34 14.67 -17.63
N GLY A 13 -5.62 15.32 -16.50
CA GLY A 13 -5.79 16.77 -16.39
C GLY A 13 -7.24 17.27 -16.33
N GLN A 14 -8.25 16.40 -16.56
CA GLN A 14 -9.67 16.77 -16.45
C GLN A 14 -10.22 16.81 -15.01
N GLY A 15 -9.37 16.64 -14.00
CA GLY A 15 -9.78 16.76 -12.60
C GLY A 15 -10.41 15.51 -11.98
N VAL A 16 -10.29 14.34 -12.61
CA VAL A 16 -10.75 13.04 -12.09
C VAL A 16 -10.38 12.84 -10.61
N GLN A 17 -9.09 13.03 -10.28
CA GLN A 17 -8.60 12.91 -8.91
C GLN A 17 -9.22 13.95 -7.96
N THR A 18 -9.35 15.20 -8.41
CA THR A 18 -9.92 16.28 -7.60
C THR A 18 -11.39 16.02 -7.25
N ILE A 19 -12.19 15.56 -8.22
CA ILE A 19 -13.58 15.18 -7.99
C ILE A 19 -13.63 14.04 -6.97
N GLY A 20 -12.79 13.03 -7.17
CA GLY A 20 -12.74 11.87 -6.29
C GLY A 20 -12.36 12.24 -4.84
N GLU A 21 -11.32 13.03 -4.64
CA GLU A 21 -10.88 13.48 -3.31
C GLU A 21 -11.93 14.33 -2.59
N VAL A 22 -12.54 15.29 -3.30
CA VAL A 22 -13.60 16.14 -2.74
C VAL A 22 -14.81 15.30 -2.34
N LEU A 23 -15.25 14.39 -3.23
CA LEU A 23 -16.40 13.53 -2.96
C LEU A 23 -16.14 12.59 -1.77
N SER A 24 -14.99 11.92 -1.73
CA SER A 24 -14.60 11.04 -0.61
C SER A 24 -14.62 11.76 0.73
N ARG A 25 -14.13 13.01 0.78
CA ARG A 25 -14.13 13.82 2.01
C ARG A 25 -15.53 14.23 2.46
N ILE A 26 -16.42 14.54 1.51
CA ILE A 26 -17.83 14.84 1.79
C ILE A 26 -18.57 13.59 2.30
N LEU A 27 -18.33 12.43 1.69
CA LEU A 27 -18.90 11.14 2.13
C LEU A 27 -18.47 10.80 3.57
N ILE A 28 -17.20 11.00 3.90
CA ILE A 28 -16.67 10.81 5.25
C ILE A 28 -17.35 11.72 6.27
N ARG A 29 -17.50 13.01 5.94
CA ARG A 29 -18.21 13.96 6.82
C ARG A 29 -19.69 13.64 6.96
N SER A 30 -20.26 12.92 6.01
CA SER A 30 -21.62 12.38 6.06
C SER A 30 -21.70 11.09 6.87
N GLY A 31 -20.58 10.58 7.41
CA GLY A 31 -20.52 9.41 8.28
C GLY A 31 -20.42 8.08 7.54
N PHE A 32 -19.88 8.07 6.31
CA PHE A 32 -19.67 6.83 5.55
C PHE A 32 -18.20 6.42 5.56
N TYR A 33 -17.97 5.10 5.65
CA TYR A 33 -16.68 4.53 5.34
C TYR A 33 -16.49 4.58 3.82
N VAL A 34 -15.31 5.02 3.41
CA VAL A 34 -14.88 5.15 2.03
C VAL A 34 -13.64 4.29 1.80
N PHE A 35 -13.65 3.58 0.68
CA PHE A 35 -12.49 3.01 0.02
C PHE A 35 -12.36 3.70 -1.34
N SER A 36 -11.18 4.14 -1.72
CA SER A 36 -10.95 4.69 -3.06
C SER A 36 -9.65 4.19 -3.66
N ILE A 37 -9.63 3.99 -4.97
CA ILE A 37 -8.45 3.57 -5.72
C ILE A 37 -8.33 4.36 -7.01
N GLN A 38 -7.10 4.68 -7.38
CA GLN A 38 -6.77 5.34 -8.62
C GLN A 38 -6.29 4.33 -9.67
N ASP A 39 -6.65 4.58 -10.93
CA ASP A 39 -6.14 3.87 -12.11
C ASP A 39 -5.69 4.92 -13.11
N TYR A 40 -4.41 4.86 -13.48
CA TYR A 40 -3.84 5.75 -14.48
C TYR A 40 -2.82 5.03 -15.36
N HIS A 41 -2.56 5.60 -16.52
CA HIS A 41 -1.52 5.13 -17.41
C HIS A 41 -0.18 5.81 -17.12
N SER A 42 0.92 5.16 -17.50
CA SER A 42 2.29 5.72 -17.41
C SER A 42 2.52 6.85 -18.43
N ARG A 43 1.71 7.91 -18.37
CA ARG A 43 1.74 9.09 -19.25
C ARG A 43 1.38 10.34 -18.44
N ILE A 44 2.10 11.43 -18.67
CA ILE A 44 1.88 12.72 -17.97
C ILE A 44 0.66 13.47 -18.56
N ARG A 45 0.42 13.34 -19.87
CA ARG A 45 -0.71 13.95 -20.57
C ARG A 45 -1.37 12.93 -21.49
N GLY A 46 -2.70 13.05 -21.59
CA GLY A 46 -3.53 12.14 -22.38
C GLY A 46 -3.65 10.74 -21.78
N GLY A 47 -4.51 9.93 -22.41
CA GLY A 47 -4.90 8.63 -21.89
C GLY A 47 -5.98 8.72 -20.82
N HIS A 48 -6.65 7.60 -20.61
CA HIS A 48 -7.73 7.46 -19.65
C HIS A 48 -7.19 7.26 -18.23
N ASN A 49 -7.71 8.06 -17.30
CA ASN A 49 -7.54 7.90 -15.86
C ASN A 49 -8.91 7.70 -15.22
N SER A 50 -8.96 6.95 -14.13
CA SER A 50 -10.17 6.82 -13.32
C SER A 50 -9.87 6.75 -11.84
N VAL A 51 -10.86 7.17 -11.06
CA VAL A 51 -10.92 6.91 -9.61
C VAL A 51 -12.21 6.15 -9.34
N GLN A 52 -12.09 5.01 -8.66
CA GLN A 52 -13.25 4.31 -8.12
C GLN A 52 -13.37 4.65 -6.63
N ILE A 53 -14.59 4.94 -6.19
CA ILE A 53 -14.95 5.19 -4.80
C ILE A 53 -16.05 4.20 -4.43
N ARG A 54 -15.81 3.39 -3.42
CA ARG A 54 -16.81 2.54 -2.80
C ARG A 54 -17.08 3.05 -1.39
N PHE A 55 -18.35 3.19 -1.03
CA PHE A 55 -18.71 3.68 0.30
C PHE A 55 -19.96 3.02 0.89
N SER A 56 -20.03 2.99 2.21
CA SER A 56 -21.02 2.25 2.99
C SER A 56 -21.13 2.77 4.42
N ASP A 57 -22.21 2.42 5.11
CA ASP A 57 -22.39 2.67 6.55
C ASP A 57 -21.63 1.65 7.43
N GLN A 58 -20.93 0.70 6.81
CA GLN A 58 -20.02 -0.25 7.46
C GLN A 58 -18.59 -0.14 6.90
N PRO A 59 -17.55 -0.57 7.64
CA PRO A 59 -16.19 -0.60 7.15
C PRO A 59 -16.03 -1.38 5.83
N ILE A 60 -15.25 -0.85 4.90
CA ILE A 60 -14.99 -1.43 3.57
C ILE A 60 -13.51 -1.70 3.44
N GLN A 61 -13.16 -2.85 2.87
CA GLN A 61 -11.77 -3.29 2.77
C GLN A 61 -11.32 -3.58 1.35
N ALA A 62 -12.23 -3.73 0.39
CA ALA A 62 -11.90 -4.06 -0.99
C ALA A 62 -12.58 -3.17 -2.03
N ILE A 63 -11.98 -3.18 -3.23
CA ILE A 63 -12.54 -2.61 -4.45
C ILE A 63 -13.82 -3.37 -4.89
N GLY A 64 -14.76 -2.65 -5.50
CA GLY A 64 -15.99 -3.23 -6.04
C GLY A 64 -15.93 -3.45 -7.56
N THR A 65 -16.81 -4.31 -8.08
CA THR A 65 -16.97 -4.54 -9.53
C THR A 65 -18.17 -3.79 -10.10
N ASP A 66 -19.34 -3.95 -9.47
CA ASP A 66 -20.60 -3.60 -10.08
C ASP A 66 -20.92 -2.14 -9.78
N LEU A 67 -20.78 -1.26 -10.78
CA LEU A 67 -20.90 0.18 -10.59
C LEU A 67 -22.37 0.59 -10.42
N ASP A 68 -22.62 1.42 -9.41
CA ASP A 68 -23.90 2.08 -9.18
C ASP A 68 -23.98 3.41 -9.94
N LEU A 69 -22.84 4.11 -10.05
CA LEU A 69 -22.74 5.42 -10.67
C LEU A 69 -21.46 5.54 -11.51
N LEU A 70 -21.61 5.92 -12.78
CA LEU A 70 -20.51 6.16 -13.71
C LEU A 70 -20.47 7.63 -14.15
N VAL A 71 -19.36 8.31 -13.88
CA VAL A 71 -19.15 9.72 -14.22
C VAL A 71 -18.17 9.81 -15.39
N CYS A 72 -18.69 10.15 -16.57
CA CYS A 72 -17.95 10.25 -17.81
C CYS A 72 -17.53 11.70 -18.07
N LEU A 73 -16.28 12.08 -17.76
CA LEU A 73 -15.76 13.41 -18.14
C LEU A 73 -15.40 13.49 -19.64
N ASN A 74 -15.24 12.33 -20.28
CA ASN A 74 -15.10 12.18 -21.73
C ASN A 74 -15.86 10.93 -22.22
N SER A 75 -15.98 10.77 -23.54
CA SER A 75 -16.69 9.62 -24.12
C SER A 75 -15.92 8.30 -23.98
N GLU A 76 -14.59 8.33 -23.87
CA GLU A 76 -13.76 7.12 -23.69
C GLU A 76 -14.09 6.41 -22.37
N THR A 77 -14.40 7.19 -21.32
CA THR A 77 -14.84 6.67 -20.02
C THR A 77 -16.05 5.76 -20.14
N GLN A 78 -17.01 6.15 -20.97
CA GLN A 78 -18.20 5.34 -21.23
C GLN A 78 -17.81 4.00 -21.85
N GLU A 79 -16.98 4.01 -22.90
CA GLU A 79 -16.60 2.80 -23.63
C GLU A 79 -15.86 1.79 -22.74
N ILE A 80 -15.03 2.27 -21.81
CA ILE A 80 -14.23 1.44 -20.91
C ILE A 80 -15.06 0.88 -19.75
N HIS A 81 -15.87 1.71 -19.09
CA HIS A 81 -16.45 1.38 -17.78
C HIS A 81 -17.95 1.03 -17.81
N GLN A 82 -18.67 1.33 -18.90
CA GLN A 82 -20.08 0.96 -19.03
C GLN A 82 -20.36 -0.55 -18.85
N PRO A 83 -19.50 -1.50 -19.29
CA PRO A 83 -19.74 -2.93 -19.06
C PRO A 83 -19.88 -3.32 -17.59
N ALA A 84 -19.30 -2.55 -16.67
CA ALA A 84 -19.38 -2.76 -15.23
C ALA A 84 -20.58 -2.06 -14.57
N LEU A 85 -21.32 -1.20 -15.30
CA LEU A 85 -22.47 -0.48 -14.77
C LEU A 85 -23.68 -1.41 -14.61
N LYS A 86 -24.28 -1.42 -13.41
CA LYS A 86 -25.50 -2.19 -13.13
C LYS A 86 -26.64 -1.77 -14.05
N SER A 87 -27.59 -2.69 -14.26
CA SER A 87 -28.78 -2.40 -15.07
C SER A 87 -29.60 -1.24 -14.52
N ASP A 88 -29.68 -1.09 -13.20
CA ASP A 88 -30.34 0.02 -12.50
C ASP A 88 -29.38 1.17 -12.13
N GLY A 89 -28.13 1.11 -12.59
CA GLY A 89 -27.13 2.14 -12.36
C GLY A 89 -27.43 3.45 -13.11
N ILE A 90 -26.75 4.52 -12.70
CA ILE A 90 -26.79 5.82 -13.37
C ILE A 90 -25.46 6.10 -14.07
N MET A 91 -25.53 6.63 -15.28
CA MET A 91 -24.40 7.24 -15.98
C MET A 91 -24.63 8.73 -16.16
N ILE A 92 -23.61 9.56 -15.92
CA ILE A 92 -23.68 11.02 -16.01
C ILE A 92 -22.44 11.60 -16.69
N GLY A 93 -22.62 12.66 -17.49
CA GLY A 93 -21.53 13.44 -18.09
C GLY A 93 -21.56 13.44 -19.61
N MET A 94 -20.38 13.35 -20.25
CA MET A 94 -20.23 13.28 -21.70
C MET A 94 -20.56 11.88 -22.23
N ILE A 95 -21.81 11.68 -22.62
CA ILE A 95 -22.35 10.38 -23.07
C ILE A 95 -22.52 10.40 -24.59
N LYS A 96 -21.89 9.45 -25.28
CA LYS A 96 -21.91 9.33 -26.75
C LYS A 96 -23.12 8.55 -27.25
N LYS A 97 -23.51 7.49 -26.52
CA LYS A 97 -24.65 6.64 -26.85
C LYS A 97 -25.44 6.32 -25.58
N SER A 98 -26.73 6.61 -25.53
CA SER A 98 -27.52 6.22 -24.38
C SER A 98 -27.53 4.68 -24.24
N PRO A 99 -27.27 4.15 -23.04
CA PRO A 99 -27.29 2.71 -22.78
C PRO A 99 -28.73 2.20 -22.88
N SER A 100 -28.88 0.91 -23.16
CA SER A 100 -30.20 0.28 -23.34
C SER A 100 -30.92 -0.04 -22.02
N THR A 101 -30.18 -0.19 -20.92
CA THR A 101 -30.70 -0.72 -19.66
C THR A 101 -30.60 0.25 -18.49
N SER A 102 -29.60 1.13 -18.47
CA SER A 102 -29.34 2.07 -17.37
C SER A 102 -29.80 3.50 -17.67
N SER A 103 -29.94 4.31 -16.62
CA SER A 103 -30.29 5.73 -16.78
C SER A 103 -29.06 6.54 -17.22
N ALA A 104 -29.22 7.43 -18.20
CA ALA A 104 -28.15 8.26 -18.73
C ALA A 104 -28.50 9.74 -18.69
N ILE A 105 -27.58 10.53 -18.15
CA ILE A 105 -27.74 11.96 -17.88
C ILE A 105 -26.63 12.71 -18.63
N SER A 106 -26.96 13.28 -19.78
CA SER A 106 -25.99 14.02 -20.58
C SER A 106 -25.78 15.41 -19.98
N ILE A 107 -24.56 15.68 -19.50
CA ILE A 107 -24.18 16.97 -18.92
C ILE A 107 -22.76 17.32 -19.38
N ASN A 108 -22.59 18.52 -19.91
CA ASN A 108 -21.28 19.09 -20.21
C ASN A 108 -20.84 20.02 -19.07
N PHE A 109 -20.09 19.48 -18.10
CA PHE A 109 -19.61 20.25 -16.96
C PHE A 109 -18.69 21.42 -17.35
N ASN A 110 -17.98 21.31 -18.48
CA ASN A 110 -17.09 22.37 -18.95
C ASN A 110 -17.86 23.57 -19.49
N GLU A 111 -18.92 23.34 -20.27
CA GLU A 111 -19.80 24.42 -20.76
C GLU A 111 -20.46 25.15 -19.59
N MET A 112 -20.97 24.41 -18.59
CA MET A 112 -21.54 25.02 -17.37
C MET A 112 -20.50 25.84 -16.59
N ALA A 113 -19.25 25.40 -16.55
CA ALA A 113 -18.18 26.10 -15.86
C ALA A 113 -17.76 27.40 -16.59
N GLU A 114 -17.89 27.46 -17.91
CA GLU A 114 -17.64 28.67 -18.69
C GLU A 114 -18.64 29.79 -18.38
N GLU A 115 -19.89 29.46 -18.06
CA GLU A 115 -20.89 30.43 -17.58
C GLU A 115 -20.50 31.08 -16.24
N LEU A 116 -19.73 30.37 -15.41
CA LEU A 116 -19.14 30.89 -14.17
C LEU A 116 -17.79 31.61 -14.37
N GLY A 117 -17.35 31.73 -15.62
CA GLY A 117 -16.15 32.45 -16.03
C GLY A 117 -14.84 31.66 -15.95
N ASN A 118 -14.85 30.40 -15.50
CA ASN A 118 -13.64 29.57 -15.46
C ASN A 118 -13.91 28.06 -15.48
N ARG A 119 -13.27 27.34 -16.41
CA ARG A 119 -13.35 25.87 -16.54
C ARG A 119 -12.95 25.10 -15.28
N ILE A 120 -12.16 25.68 -14.38
CA ILE A 120 -11.75 25.02 -13.13
C ILE A 120 -12.94 24.61 -12.25
N PHE A 121 -14.09 25.27 -12.41
CA PHE A 121 -15.31 24.97 -11.66
C PHE A 121 -16.02 23.69 -12.13
N ALA A 122 -15.67 23.12 -13.29
CA ALA A 122 -16.29 21.90 -13.82
C ALA A 122 -16.27 20.75 -12.82
N ASN A 123 -15.16 20.61 -12.08
CA ASN A 123 -15.01 19.59 -11.05
C ASN A 123 -16.02 19.75 -9.91
N ILE A 124 -16.24 20.99 -9.46
CA ILE A 124 -17.17 21.27 -8.35
C ILE A 124 -18.62 21.19 -8.80
N ILE A 125 -18.92 21.56 -10.05
CA ILE A 125 -20.24 21.31 -10.67
C ILE A 125 -20.52 19.80 -10.71
N ALA A 126 -19.55 18.99 -11.14
CA ALA A 126 -19.67 17.55 -11.13
C ALA A 126 -19.94 17.02 -9.71
N VAL A 127 -19.17 17.46 -8.71
CA VAL A 127 -19.41 17.12 -7.29
C VAL A 127 -20.83 17.49 -6.85
N GLY A 128 -21.33 18.69 -7.20
CA GLY A 128 -22.69 19.13 -6.88
C GLY A 128 -23.77 18.24 -7.49
N ALA A 129 -23.59 17.83 -8.74
CA ALA A 129 -24.48 16.87 -9.38
C ALA A 129 -24.48 15.50 -8.67
N LEU A 130 -23.30 15.01 -8.26
CA LEU A 130 -23.19 13.74 -7.53
C LEU A 130 -23.83 13.80 -6.15
N ILE A 131 -23.65 14.89 -5.41
CA ILE A 131 -24.31 15.12 -4.10
C ILE A 131 -25.82 15.05 -4.23
N GLU A 132 -26.37 15.68 -5.26
CA GLU A 132 -27.81 15.65 -5.51
C GLU A 132 -28.28 14.24 -5.84
N ILE A 133 -27.64 13.53 -6.79
CA ILE A 133 -28.01 12.16 -7.18
C ILE A 133 -27.94 11.21 -5.98
N LEU A 134 -26.87 11.29 -5.19
CA LEU A 134 -26.66 10.45 -4.04
C LEU A 134 -27.66 10.75 -2.92
N GLY A 135 -28.11 12.00 -2.81
CA GLY A 135 -29.01 12.46 -1.75
C GLY A 135 -28.29 12.90 -0.47
N ILE A 136 -27.04 13.33 -0.59
CA ILE A 136 -26.24 13.86 0.53
C ILE A 136 -26.80 15.22 1.00
N ASP A 137 -26.59 15.57 2.27
CA ASP A 137 -26.97 16.89 2.80
C ASP A 137 -26.09 18.00 2.21
N ASP A 138 -26.71 18.89 1.46
CA ASP A 138 -26.09 20.05 0.80
C ASP A 138 -25.21 20.86 1.77
N LYS A 139 -25.61 20.98 3.05
CA LYS A 139 -24.87 21.74 4.07
C LYS A 139 -23.49 21.16 4.36
N ILE A 140 -23.35 19.82 4.35
CA ILE A 140 -22.08 19.16 4.62
C ILE A 140 -21.06 19.50 3.53
N ALA A 141 -21.51 19.46 2.28
CA ALA A 141 -20.69 19.81 1.13
C ALA A 141 -20.29 21.29 1.14
N GLU A 142 -21.23 22.20 1.40
CA GLU A 142 -20.95 23.64 1.48
C GLU A 142 -19.91 23.97 2.57
N LEU A 143 -20.06 23.40 3.77
CA LEU A 143 -19.12 23.60 4.88
C LEU A 143 -17.72 23.04 4.55
N TYR A 144 -17.65 21.90 3.88
CA TYR A 144 -16.37 21.35 3.43
C TYR A 144 -15.68 22.27 2.40
N LEU A 145 -16.42 22.77 1.41
CA LEU A 145 -15.87 23.69 0.40
C LEU A 145 -15.40 25.02 1.02
N GLU A 146 -16.13 25.54 2.01
CA GLU A 146 -15.68 26.71 2.77
C GLU A 146 -14.31 26.47 3.39
N GLU A 147 -14.12 25.37 4.11
CA GLU A 147 -12.89 25.07 4.84
C GLU A 147 -11.67 24.93 3.92
N ILE A 148 -11.79 24.21 2.80
CA ILE A 148 -10.65 23.97 1.90
C ILE A 148 -10.25 25.22 1.11
N PHE A 149 -11.20 26.11 0.82
CA PHE A 149 -10.96 27.31 0.00
C PHE A 149 -10.85 28.59 0.82
N GLN A 150 -11.08 28.57 2.14
CA GLN A 150 -11.01 29.74 3.02
C GLN A 150 -9.67 30.49 2.87
N LYS A 151 -8.56 29.75 2.82
CA LYS A 151 -7.21 30.33 2.66
C LYS A 151 -6.98 31.03 1.32
N LYS A 152 -7.83 30.79 0.32
CA LYS A 152 -7.77 31.41 -1.01
C LYS A 152 -8.66 32.66 -1.15
N GLY A 153 -9.43 33.01 -0.12
CA GLY A 153 -10.25 34.22 -0.07
C GLY A 153 -11.76 33.98 -0.30
N ASN A 154 -12.58 34.92 0.19
CA ASN A 154 -14.03 34.79 0.23
C ASN A 154 -14.68 34.68 -1.15
N ASP A 155 -14.14 35.35 -2.17
CA ASP A 155 -14.67 35.27 -3.54
C ASP A 155 -14.48 33.86 -4.14
N VAL A 156 -13.33 33.22 -3.87
CA VAL A 156 -13.08 31.84 -4.31
C VAL A 156 -14.06 30.88 -3.64
N VAL A 157 -14.31 31.05 -2.34
CA VAL A 157 -15.31 30.25 -1.62
C VAL A 157 -16.70 30.43 -2.24
N ARG A 158 -17.13 31.68 -2.46
CA ARG A 158 -18.44 31.99 -3.05
C ARG A 158 -18.62 31.32 -4.43
N LEU A 159 -17.65 31.48 -5.33
CA LEU A 159 -17.73 30.91 -6.68
C LEU A 159 -17.77 29.36 -6.66
N ASN A 160 -17.04 28.71 -5.75
CA ASN A 160 -17.11 27.25 -5.61
C ASN A 160 -18.47 26.78 -5.06
N LYS A 161 -19.11 27.54 -4.16
CA LYS A 161 -20.48 27.26 -3.72
C LYS A 161 -21.51 27.45 -4.84
N GLU A 162 -21.36 28.49 -5.65
CA GLU A 162 -22.20 28.72 -6.83
C GLU A 162 -22.06 27.57 -7.85
N ALA A 163 -20.82 27.10 -8.07
CA ALA A 163 -20.54 25.93 -8.90
C ALA A 163 -21.23 24.65 -8.36
N LEU A 164 -21.14 24.42 -7.04
CA LEU A 164 -21.82 23.29 -6.39
C LEU A 164 -23.34 23.35 -6.61
N ALA A 165 -23.94 24.51 -6.34
CA ALA A 165 -25.38 24.72 -6.50
C ALA A 165 -25.85 24.58 -7.96
N LEU A 166 -25.02 25.00 -8.91
CA LEU A 166 -25.30 24.86 -10.34
C LEU A 166 -25.42 23.37 -10.74
N GLY A 167 -24.50 22.53 -10.26
CA GLY A 167 -24.56 21.08 -10.46
C GLY A 167 -25.83 20.44 -9.87
N GLN A 168 -26.18 20.81 -8.64
CA GLN A 168 -27.41 20.33 -7.98
C GLN A 168 -28.68 20.76 -8.73
N LYS A 169 -28.72 22.02 -9.17
CA LYS A 169 -29.86 22.58 -9.91
C LYS A 169 -30.08 21.85 -11.23
N GLU A 170 -29.01 21.46 -11.91
CA GLU A 170 -29.09 20.72 -13.17
C GLU A 170 -29.78 19.36 -12.99
N ILE A 171 -29.41 18.61 -11.96
CA ILE A 171 -30.02 17.32 -11.63
C ILE A 171 -31.50 17.49 -11.25
N LYS A 172 -31.84 18.50 -10.44
CA LYS A 172 -33.23 18.82 -10.09
C LYS A 172 -34.06 19.20 -11.32
N ARG A 173 -33.49 19.97 -12.25
CA ARG A 173 -34.15 20.39 -13.50
C ARG A 173 -34.52 19.20 -14.38
N GLN A 174 -33.64 18.20 -14.45
CA GLN A 174 -33.87 16.96 -15.20
C GLN A 174 -34.78 15.96 -14.45
N GLN A 175 -35.30 16.31 -13.27
CA GLN A 175 -36.23 15.50 -12.45
C GLN A 175 -35.67 14.13 -12.06
N ILE A 176 -34.37 14.07 -11.82
CA ILE A 176 -33.68 12.84 -11.47
C ILE A 176 -33.84 12.58 -9.97
N PRO A 177 -34.36 11.42 -9.56
CA PRO A 177 -34.62 11.16 -8.16
C PRO A 177 -33.31 10.99 -7.37
N ARG A 178 -33.32 11.47 -6.13
CA ARG A 178 -32.37 11.03 -5.10
C ARG A 178 -32.66 9.55 -4.84
N GLN A 179 -31.72 8.66 -5.14
CA GLN A 179 -32.05 7.22 -5.19
C GLN A 179 -31.10 6.30 -4.39
N PHE A 180 -29.98 6.83 -3.89
CA PHE A 180 -28.99 6.02 -3.21
C PHE A 180 -29.03 6.13 -1.69
N LEU A 181 -29.23 7.34 -1.15
CA LEU A 181 -29.23 7.62 0.28
C LEU A 181 -30.51 8.35 0.70
N ASP A 182 -30.99 8.03 1.90
CA ASP A 182 -32.00 8.79 2.63
C ASP A 182 -31.41 9.48 3.87
N LYS A 183 -32.18 10.32 4.56
CA LYS A 183 -31.74 11.06 5.76
C LYS A 183 -31.35 10.17 6.96
N LYS A 184 -31.61 8.87 6.91
CA LYS A 184 -31.26 7.88 7.94
C LYS A 184 -29.93 7.18 7.61
N ASN A 185 -29.38 7.35 6.40
CA ASN A 185 -28.10 6.80 6.00
C ASN A 185 -26.94 7.70 6.43
N GLY A 186 -25.91 7.11 7.04
CA GLY A 186 -24.76 7.83 7.58
C GLY A 186 -24.99 8.32 9.01
N ASN A 187 -23.95 8.29 9.84
CA ASN A 187 -24.01 8.81 11.20
C ASN A 187 -23.02 9.96 11.34
N PRO A 188 -23.46 11.23 11.38
CA PRO A 188 -22.56 12.38 11.54
C PRO A 188 -21.71 12.31 12.82
N ASN A 189 -22.16 11.59 13.86
CA ASN A 189 -21.36 11.36 15.06
C ASN A 189 -20.18 10.38 14.83
N GLN A 190 -20.14 9.69 13.67
CA GLN A 190 -18.99 8.96 13.16
C GLN A 190 -18.05 9.83 12.31
N GLY A 191 -18.31 11.13 12.14
CA GLY A 191 -17.53 12.07 11.30
C GLY A 191 -16.06 12.29 11.66
N ASN A 192 -15.49 11.49 12.58
CA ASN A 192 -14.08 11.45 12.93
C ASN A 192 -13.31 10.35 12.16
N LEU A 193 -13.77 9.91 10.99
CA LEU A 193 -13.02 8.93 10.18
C LEU A 193 -11.78 9.59 9.56
N LEU A 194 -10.67 8.87 9.59
CA LEU A 194 -9.42 9.24 8.96
C LEU A 194 -9.33 8.59 7.59
N LEU A 195 -9.11 9.38 6.53
CA LEU A 195 -8.77 8.88 5.20
C LEU A 195 -7.25 8.91 5.03
N ILE A 196 -6.65 7.76 4.74
CA ILE A 196 -5.21 7.60 4.56
C ILE A 196 -4.91 6.60 3.44
N GLY A 197 -3.92 6.93 2.60
CA GLY A 197 -3.40 6.06 1.55
C GLY A 197 -2.26 5.16 2.01
N GLY A 198 -1.98 4.08 1.27
CA GLY A 198 -0.91 3.13 1.64
C GLY A 198 0.49 3.76 1.66
N ASN A 199 0.85 4.54 0.64
CA ASN A 199 2.13 5.27 0.60
C ASN A 199 2.27 6.29 1.73
N GLU A 200 1.18 6.98 2.08
CA GLU A 200 1.16 7.93 3.19
C GLU A 200 1.38 7.22 4.53
N ALA A 201 0.76 6.05 4.71
CA ALA A 201 0.93 5.23 5.90
C ALA A 201 2.33 4.65 6.03
N LEU A 202 2.94 4.18 4.94
CA LEU A 202 4.34 3.71 4.94
C LEU A 202 5.31 4.85 5.30
N GLY A 203 5.11 6.04 4.73
CA GLY A 203 5.88 7.23 5.08
C GLY A 203 5.65 7.68 6.54
N LEU A 204 4.41 7.64 7.04
CA LEU A 204 4.07 7.96 8.42
C LEU A 204 4.70 6.95 9.40
N GLY A 205 4.64 5.67 9.08
CA GLY A 205 5.29 4.60 9.84
C GLY A 205 6.79 4.82 9.97
N ALA A 206 7.47 5.23 8.89
CA ALA A 206 8.90 5.53 8.93
C ALA A 206 9.22 6.72 9.84
N ILE A 207 8.41 7.79 9.78
CA ILE A 207 8.54 8.95 10.68
C ILE A 207 8.34 8.51 12.13
N LEU A 208 7.27 7.75 12.42
CA LEU A 208 6.95 7.27 13.76
C LEU A 208 8.01 6.29 14.30
N ALA A 209 8.65 5.51 13.43
CA ALA A 209 9.76 4.63 13.77
C ALA A 209 11.02 5.40 14.22
N GLY A 210 11.09 6.71 13.95
CA GLY A 210 12.23 7.56 14.21
C GLY A 210 13.26 7.56 13.08
N CYS A 211 12.84 7.34 11.82
CA CYS A 211 13.71 7.48 10.65
C CYS A 211 14.26 8.91 10.57
N THR A 212 15.57 9.06 10.48
CA THR A 212 16.26 10.36 10.41
C THR A 212 16.98 10.58 9.08
N PHE A 213 17.11 9.55 8.25
CA PHE A 213 17.73 9.64 6.93
C PHE A 213 16.97 8.79 5.91
N TYR A 214 16.60 9.41 4.80
CA TYR A 214 15.93 8.74 3.69
C TYR A 214 16.62 9.14 2.37
N SER A 215 17.05 8.17 1.58
CA SER A 215 17.62 8.40 0.25
C SER A 215 16.90 7.54 -0.78
N ALA A 216 16.49 8.11 -1.90
CA ALA A 216 15.82 7.35 -2.96
C ALA A 216 16.00 7.98 -4.34
N TYR A 217 15.88 7.16 -5.37
CA TYR A 217 15.63 7.59 -6.74
C TYR A 217 14.13 7.46 -7.04
N PRO A 218 13.44 8.48 -7.58
CA PRO A 218 12.00 8.41 -7.82
C PRO A 218 11.61 7.29 -8.79
N MET A 219 10.88 6.29 -8.29
CA MET A 219 10.29 5.24 -9.12
C MET A 219 8.90 4.82 -8.61
N THR A 220 7.91 4.85 -9.50
CA THR A 220 6.53 4.40 -9.23
C THR A 220 6.50 2.93 -8.82
N PRO A 221 5.70 2.53 -7.80
CA PRO A 221 4.81 3.33 -6.95
C PRO A 221 5.45 3.98 -5.71
N SER A 222 6.72 3.72 -5.42
CA SER A 222 7.36 4.13 -4.15
C SER A 222 7.52 5.64 -3.96
N THR A 223 7.50 6.43 -5.05
CA THR A 223 7.68 7.90 -5.01
C THR A 223 6.72 8.61 -4.04
N GLY A 224 5.51 8.07 -3.83
CA GLY A 224 4.55 8.61 -2.86
C GLY A 224 5.09 8.66 -1.42
N VAL A 225 5.88 7.66 -1.03
CA VAL A 225 6.53 7.60 0.29
C VAL A 225 7.54 8.74 0.44
N MET A 226 8.39 8.93 -0.57
CA MET A 226 9.38 10.03 -0.59
C MET A 226 8.70 11.40 -0.49
N ASN A 227 7.63 11.62 -1.26
CA ASN A 227 6.87 12.89 -1.22
C ASN A 227 6.26 13.14 0.17
N PHE A 228 5.73 12.08 0.81
CA PHE A 228 5.14 12.19 2.14
C PHE A 228 6.18 12.54 3.21
N ILE A 229 7.34 11.88 3.20
CA ILE A 229 8.44 12.15 4.15
C ILE A 229 9.06 13.53 3.86
N SER A 230 9.37 13.83 2.60
CA SER A 230 9.99 15.10 2.18
C SER A 230 9.18 16.31 2.61
N SER A 231 7.86 16.30 2.40
CA SER A 231 6.96 17.39 2.82
C SER A 231 6.90 17.61 4.33
N ARG A 232 7.42 16.67 5.13
CA ARG A 232 7.45 16.71 6.61
C ARG A 232 8.86 16.69 7.19
N SER A 233 9.89 16.60 6.34
CA SER A 233 11.31 16.48 6.68
C SER A 233 11.77 17.52 7.71
N LYS A 234 11.55 18.82 7.42
CA LYS A 234 11.91 19.93 8.30
C LYS A 234 11.23 19.87 9.67
N LYS A 235 9.99 19.40 9.73
CA LYS A 235 9.22 19.32 10.99
C LYS A 235 9.77 18.25 11.92
N TYR A 236 10.25 17.15 11.35
CA TYR A 236 10.69 15.97 12.12
C TYR A 236 12.22 15.74 12.08
N GLY A 237 12.98 16.66 11.49
CA GLY A 237 14.45 16.58 11.46
C GLY A 237 14.98 15.44 10.60
N ILE A 238 14.33 15.14 9.47
CA ILE A 238 14.70 14.04 8.57
C ILE A 238 15.49 14.60 7.40
N ILE A 239 16.66 14.02 7.13
CA ILE A 239 17.40 14.29 5.89
C ILE A 239 16.77 13.45 4.79
N VAL A 240 16.35 14.10 3.70
CA VAL A 240 15.76 13.44 2.53
C VAL A 240 16.62 13.79 1.32
N GLU A 241 17.31 12.80 0.78
CA GLU A 241 18.18 12.96 -0.39
C GLU A 241 17.55 12.30 -1.60
N GLN A 242 17.42 13.07 -2.69
CA GLN A 242 17.07 12.51 -3.99
C GLN A 242 18.38 12.12 -4.68
N ALA A 243 18.74 10.84 -4.58
CA ALA A 243 19.95 10.32 -5.19
C ALA A 243 19.85 10.32 -6.72
N GLU A 244 20.99 10.21 -7.39
CA GLU A 244 21.13 10.15 -8.85
C GLU A 244 20.63 8.83 -9.45
N ASP A 245 20.72 7.74 -8.68
CA ASP A 245 20.22 6.40 -9.01
C ASP A 245 20.01 5.56 -7.74
N GLU A 246 19.49 4.34 -7.89
CA GLU A 246 19.26 3.42 -6.78
C GLU A 246 20.53 2.87 -6.11
N ILE A 247 21.67 2.82 -6.82
CA ILE A 247 22.96 2.38 -6.28
C ILE A 247 23.46 3.42 -5.28
N ALA A 248 23.44 4.70 -5.65
CA ALA A 248 23.74 5.79 -4.76
C ALA A 248 22.76 5.84 -3.58
N ALA A 249 21.46 5.65 -3.84
CA ALA A 249 20.43 5.69 -2.80
C ALA A 249 20.67 4.68 -1.68
N ILE A 250 20.91 3.39 -2.01
CA ILE A 250 21.13 2.36 -0.99
C ILE A 250 22.44 2.59 -0.22
N ASN A 251 23.51 2.99 -0.92
CA ASN A 251 24.82 3.21 -0.30
C ASN A 251 24.82 4.44 0.63
N MET A 252 24.09 5.50 0.28
CA MET A 252 23.85 6.64 1.18
C MET A 252 23.11 6.20 2.46
N ALA A 253 22.08 5.35 2.33
CA ALA A 253 21.34 4.85 3.49
C ALA A 253 22.21 3.99 4.40
N ILE A 254 23.05 3.12 3.82
CA ILE A 254 24.02 2.29 4.58
C ILE A 254 25.01 3.19 5.32
N GLY A 255 25.60 4.19 4.63
CA GLY A 255 26.53 5.13 5.24
C GLY A 255 25.90 5.94 6.39
N ALA A 256 24.65 6.39 6.21
CA ALA A 256 23.90 7.08 7.25
C ALA A 256 23.63 6.16 8.46
N SER A 257 23.28 4.89 8.22
CA SER A 257 23.06 3.91 9.29
C SER A 257 24.33 3.59 10.08
N TYR A 258 25.46 3.43 9.37
CA TYR A 258 26.78 3.30 9.97
C TYR A 258 27.11 4.49 10.91
N ALA A 259 26.75 5.71 10.51
CA ALA A 259 26.88 6.91 11.33
C ALA A 259 25.85 7.03 12.47
N GLY A 260 24.91 6.09 12.58
CA GLY A 260 23.92 6.03 13.67
C GLY A 260 22.53 6.57 13.33
N ALA A 261 22.21 6.82 12.06
CA ALA A 261 20.85 7.15 11.66
C ALA A 261 19.97 5.89 11.60
N LYS A 262 18.67 6.03 11.89
CA LYS A 262 17.69 5.08 11.35
C LYS A 262 17.47 5.45 9.89
N ALA A 263 18.04 4.65 8.99
CA ALA A 263 18.07 4.95 7.57
C ALA A 263 17.16 4.03 6.75
N MET A 264 16.58 4.60 5.69
CA MET A 264 15.70 3.89 4.76
C MET A 264 15.91 4.34 3.32
N THR A 265 15.63 3.44 2.39
CA THR A 265 15.42 3.75 0.98
C THR A 265 14.13 3.10 0.47
N ALA A 266 13.57 3.61 -0.62
CA ALA A 266 12.42 3.01 -1.28
C ALA A 266 12.59 3.00 -2.80
N THR A 267 12.10 1.95 -3.43
CA THR A 267 12.22 1.69 -4.85
C THR A 267 11.09 0.74 -5.32
N SER A 268 11.26 0.12 -6.48
CA SER A 268 10.42 -0.92 -7.08
C SER A 268 11.35 -2.00 -7.68
N GLY A 269 10.84 -3.14 -8.17
CA GLY A 269 11.66 -4.30 -8.56
C GLY A 269 12.86 -3.99 -9.46
N GLY A 270 12.71 -3.08 -10.44
CA GLY A 270 13.83 -2.69 -11.33
C GLY A 270 14.98 -1.98 -10.60
N GLY A 271 14.66 -1.09 -9.67
CA GLY A 271 15.66 -0.38 -8.87
C GLY A 271 16.17 -1.23 -7.71
N PHE A 272 15.34 -2.12 -7.15
CA PHE A 272 15.79 -3.12 -6.19
C PHE A 272 16.86 -4.06 -6.78
N CYS A 273 16.77 -4.37 -8.08
CA CYS A 273 17.82 -5.06 -8.83
C CYS A 273 19.16 -4.33 -8.80
N LEU A 274 19.15 -3.00 -8.95
CA LEU A 274 20.36 -2.17 -8.82
C LEU A 274 20.89 -2.11 -7.38
N MET A 275 20.00 -2.22 -6.39
CA MET A 275 20.37 -2.23 -4.96
C MET A 275 20.93 -3.57 -4.47
N ALA A 276 20.86 -4.64 -5.26
CA ALA A 276 21.20 -5.99 -4.80
C ALA A 276 22.64 -6.09 -4.24
N GLU A 277 23.62 -5.41 -4.83
CA GLU A 277 24.98 -5.36 -4.30
C GLU A 277 25.05 -4.63 -2.95
N GLY A 278 24.44 -3.44 -2.85
CA GLY A 278 24.36 -2.67 -1.61
C GLY A 278 23.63 -3.42 -0.49
N LEU A 279 22.59 -4.20 -0.82
CA LEU A 279 21.91 -5.07 0.13
C LEU A 279 22.86 -6.12 0.74
N GLY A 280 23.73 -6.70 -0.09
CA GLY A 280 24.79 -7.62 0.34
C GLY A 280 25.81 -6.92 1.24
N LEU A 281 26.22 -5.69 0.89
CA LEU A 281 27.11 -4.88 1.73
C LEU A 281 26.50 -4.61 3.12
N ALA A 282 25.22 -4.24 3.19
CA ALA A 282 24.53 -4.03 4.46
C ALA A 282 24.49 -5.31 5.31
N ALA A 283 24.30 -6.45 4.67
CA ALA A 283 24.29 -7.75 5.34
C ALA A 283 25.68 -8.16 5.85
N MET A 284 26.71 -7.99 5.03
CA MET A 284 28.11 -8.30 5.37
C MET A 284 28.59 -7.46 6.55
N THR A 285 28.35 -6.15 6.50
CA THR A 285 28.75 -5.19 7.55
C THR A 285 27.80 -5.18 8.77
N GLU A 286 26.76 -6.02 8.75
CA GLU A 286 25.69 -6.06 9.76
C GLU A 286 25.12 -4.65 10.05
N THR A 287 24.91 -3.87 9.00
CA THR A 287 24.41 -2.49 9.08
C THR A 287 22.89 -2.48 8.94
N PRO A 288 22.12 -2.04 9.96
CA PRO A 288 20.66 -2.00 9.89
C PRO A 288 20.15 -1.06 8.80
N ILE A 289 19.30 -1.54 7.91
CA ILE A 289 18.61 -0.72 6.92
C ILE A 289 17.21 -1.25 6.66
N VAL A 290 16.29 -0.35 6.31
CA VAL A 290 14.97 -0.71 5.78
C VAL A 290 14.91 -0.33 4.30
N VAL A 291 14.54 -1.29 3.46
CA VAL A 291 14.38 -1.11 2.01
C VAL A 291 12.93 -1.40 1.65
N LEU A 292 12.24 -0.42 1.07
CA LEU A 292 10.89 -0.64 0.54
C LEU A 292 10.97 -0.97 -0.95
N ASP A 293 10.35 -2.08 -1.34
CA ASP A 293 10.12 -2.46 -2.73
C ASP A 293 8.61 -2.37 -3.02
N GLY A 294 8.22 -1.31 -3.75
CA GLY A 294 6.87 -1.15 -4.27
C GLY A 294 6.70 -1.99 -5.53
N MET A 295 6.20 -3.21 -5.37
CA MET A 295 6.04 -4.15 -6.46
C MET A 295 5.09 -3.62 -7.54
N ARG A 296 5.49 -3.86 -8.80
CA ARG A 296 4.70 -3.61 -10.00
C ARG A 296 5.03 -4.68 -11.05
N PRO A 297 4.20 -4.93 -12.06
CA PRO A 297 4.50 -5.97 -13.04
C PRO A 297 5.83 -5.69 -13.74
N GLY A 298 6.77 -6.64 -13.64
CA GLY A 298 7.92 -6.81 -14.52
C GLY A 298 7.62 -7.79 -15.66
N PRO A 299 8.64 -8.41 -16.29
CA PRO A 299 10.08 -8.14 -16.10
C PRO A 299 10.52 -6.80 -16.72
N SER A 300 11.72 -6.35 -16.37
CA SER A 300 12.28 -5.06 -16.84
C SER A 300 11.34 -3.90 -16.47
N THR A 301 11.07 -2.94 -17.37
CA THR A 301 10.13 -1.84 -17.12
C THR A 301 8.71 -2.32 -16.81
N GLY A 302 8.29 -3.41 -17.47
CA GLY A 302 6.95 -3.99 -17.37
C GLY A 302 5.81 -2.98 -17.46
N LEU A 303 4.93 -2.95 -16.45
CA LEU A 303 3.77 -2.06 -16.38
C LEU A 303 3.86 -1.13 -15.15
N PRO A 304 4.46 0.07 -15.28
CA PRO A 304 4.81 0.91 -14.13
C PRO A 304 3.65 1.42 -13.26
N THR A 305 2.41 1.34 -13.75
CA THR A 305 1.20 1.90 -13.10
C THR A 305 0.12 0.83 -12.91
N ARG A 306 0.55 -0.41 -12.69
CA ARG A 306 -0.28 -1.61 -12.53
C ARG A 306 0.23 -2.39 -11.32
N THR A 307 -0.62 -3.24 -10.75
CA THR A 307 -0.27 -4.00 -9.52
C THR A 307 0.25 -5.40 -9.84
N SER A 308 1.15 -5.89 -8.98
CA SER A 308 1.75 -7.23 -9.05
C SER A 308 2.32 -7.58 -7.68
N GLN A 309 2.42 -8.87 -7.39
CA GLN A 309 3.11 -9.44 -6.24
C GLN A 309 4.26 -10.36 -6.70
N GLY A 310 4.96 -9.96 -7.76
CA GLY A 310 5.90 -10.80 -8.52
C GLY A 310 7.36 -10.76 -8.06
N ASP A 311 7.72 -9.96 -7.06
CA ASP A 311 9.11 -9.74 -6.66
C ASP A 311 9.53 -10.57 -5.42
N LEU A 312 8.63 -11.38 -4.84
CA LEU A 312 8.88 -12.11 -3.59
C LEU A 312 10.09 -13.06 -3.66
N GLU A 313 10.15 -13.97 -4.63
CA GLU A 313 11.30 -14.88 -4.78
C GLU A 313 12.60 -14.13 -5.07
N PHE A 314 12.49 -13.02 -5.81
CA PHE A 314 13.62 -12.16 -6.11
C PHE A 314 14.19 -11.53 -4.82
N VAL A 315 13.37 -10.88 -3.98
CA VAL A 315 13.88 -10.27 -2.74
C VAL A 315 14.41 -11.30 -1.74
N LEU A 316 13.85 -12.52 -1.74
CA LEU A 316 14.33 -13.64 -0.92
C LEU A 316 15.70 -14.17 -1.33
N SER A 317 16.09 -13.97 -2.59
CA SER A 317 17.36 -14.46 -3.16
C SER A 317 18.30 -13.34 -3.61
N ALA A 318 17.92 -12.07 -3.42
CA ALA A 318 18.70 -10.93 -3.86
C ALA A 318 20.04 -10.84 -3.12
N SER A 319 21.04 -10.39 -3.89
CA SER A 319 22.48 -10.42 -3.60
C SER A 319 23.10 -11.82 -3.59
N HIS A 320 24.42 -11.87 -3.76
CA HIS A 320 25.16 -13.11 -3.85
C HIS A 320 25.41 -13.72 -2.46
N ASP A 321 25.42 -15.05 -2.39
CA ASP A 321 25.62 -15.86 -1.17
C ASP A 321 24.52 -15.64 -0.09
N GLU A 322 24.65 -16.33 1.04
CA GLU A 322 23.61 -16.42 2.07
C GLU A 322 23.78 -15.38 3.18
N PHE A 323 22.67 -14.74 3.57
CA PHE A 323 22.60 -13.87 4.74
C PHE A 323 21.16 -13.70 5.25
N PRO A 324 20.98 -13.47 6.56
CA PRO A 324 19.67 -13.23 7.15
C PRO A 324 19.06 -11.91 6.69
N ARG A 325 17.75 -11.92 6.44
CA ARG A 325 16.93 -10.73 6.17
C ARG A 325 15.51 -10.95 6.70
N PHE A 326 14.81 -9.86 7.02
CA PHE A 326 13.36 -9.91 7.17
C PHE A 326 12.68 -9.46 5.88
N VAL A 327 11.54 -10.06 5.57
CA VAL A 327 10.63 -9.63 4.50
C VAL A 327 9.23 -9.51 5.07
N PHE A 328 8.66 -8.31 4.99
CA PHE A 328 7.30 -8.01 5.43
C PHE A 328 6.48 -7.46 4.27
N ALA A 329 5.17 -7.72 4.27
CA ALA A 329 4.24 -7.25 3.26
C ALA A 329 2.96 -6.76 3.94
N PRO A 330 2.83 -5.45 4.22
CA PRO A 330 1.70 -4.93 4.95
C PRO A 330 0.41 -5.04 4.12
N ARG A 331 -0.71 -5.23 4.82
CA ARG A 331 -2.01 -5.51 4.17
C ARG A 331 -2.88 -4.29 3.91
N ASP A 332 -2.75 -3.26 4.76
CA ASP A 332 -3.59 -2.07 4.77
C ASP A 332 -2.80 -0.90 5.42
N PRO A 333 -3.30 0.35 5.37
CA PRO A 333 -2.61 1.49 5.96
C PRO A 333 -2.32 1.39 7.48
N GLN A 334 -3.18 0.73 8.27
CA GLN A 334 -2.95 0.57 9.70
C GLN A 334 -1.78 -0.38 9.94
N ASP A 335 -1.80 -1.52 9.25
CA ASP A 335 -0.76 -2.52 9.30
C ASP A 335 0.58 -2.02 8.71
N ALA A 336 0.53 -1.15 7.69
CA ALA A 336 1.71 -0.50 7.11
C ALA A 336 2.47 0.37 8.12
N ILE A 337 1.76 1.10 8.98
CA ILE A 337 2.38 1.90 10.05
C ILE A 337 3.08 0.99 11.06
N ASP A 338 2.36 0.00 11.58
CA ASP A 338 2.88 -0.91 12.61
C ASP A 338 4.05 -1.74 12.07
N THR A 339 3.93 -2.28 10.85
CA THR A 339 4.97 -3.06 10.16
C THR A 339 6.23 -2.23 9.95
N MET A 340 6.11 -0.95 9.55
CA MET A 340 7.27 -0.09 9.35
C MET A 340 8.00 0.19 10.67
N ILE A 341 7.28 0.44 11.76
CA ILE A 341 7.90 0.63 13.09
C ILE A 341 8.63 -0.64 13.52
N ARG A 342 8.01 -1.82 13.35
CA ARG A 342 8.66 -3.11 13.61
C ARG A 342 9.88 -3.32 12.75
N ALA A 343 9.83 -2.96 11.47
CA ALA A 343 10.95 -3.13 10.55
C ALA A 343 12.21 -2.42 11.04
N PHE A 344 12.10 -1.16 11.45
CA PHE A 344 13.24 -0.44 12.04
C PHE A 344 13.71 -1.07 13.34
N ASN A 345 12.79 -1.45 14.23
CA ASN A 345 13.15 -2.07 15.51
C ASN A 345 13.88 -3.41 15.32
N LEU A 346 13.41 -4.23 14.38
CA LEU A 346 13.97 -5.54 14.07
C LEU A 346 15.29 -5.43 13.31
N SER A 347 15.38 -4.53 12.33
CA SER A 347 16.62 -4.24 11.62
C SER A 347 17.73 -3.85 12.59
N ASP A 348 17.42 -2.94 13.52
CA ASP A 348 18.37 -2.44 14.52
C ASP A 348 18.80 -3.53 15.51
N ARG A 349 17.82 -4.26 16.06
CA ARG A 349 18.05 -5.28 17.09
C ARG A 349 18.82 -6.50 16.54
N PHE A 350 18.55 -6.91 15.31
CA PHE A 350 19.22 -8.07 14.70
C PHE A 350 20.42 -7.70 13.84
N GLN A 351 20.57 -6.42 13.49
CA GLN A 351 21.63 -5.94 12.61
C GLN A 351 21.60 -6.65 11.26
N VAL A 352 20.44 -6.59 10.62
CA VAL A 352 20.13 -7.22 9.32
C VAL A 352 19.29 -6.27 8.46
N PRO A 353 19.36 -6.38 7.13
CA PRO A 353 18.44 -5.66 6.27
C PRO A 353 17.00 -6.16 6.45
N VAL A 354 16.06 -5.23 6.36
CA VAL A 354 14.62 -5.51 6.35
C VAL A 354 14.02 -4.99 5.05
N ILE A 355 13.26 -5.83 4.37
CA ILE A 355 12.61 -5.51 3.10
C ILE A 355 11.11 -5.42 3.33
N ILE A 356 10.50 -4.31 2.91
CA ILE A 356 9.05 -4.10 2.91
C ILE A 356 8.54 -4.23 1.48
N LEU A 357 7.75 -5.26 1.21
CA LEU A 357 7.03 -5.47 -0.03
C LEU A 357 5.67 -4.75 0.03
N SER A 358 5.56 -3.63 -0.67
CA SER A 358 4.27 -3.00 -1.00
C SER A 358 3.93 -3.34 -2.45
N ASP A 359 2.75 -2.95 -2.94
CA ASP A 359 2.42 -3.01 -4.37
C ASP A 359 1.66 -1.75 -4.82
N GLN A 360 1.47 -1.61 -6.13
CA GLN A 360 0.71 -0.50 -6.71
C GLN A 360 -0.73 -0.41 -6.16
N TYR A 361 -1.37 -1.54 -5.83
CA TYR A 361 -2.73 -1.53 -5.30
C TYR A 361 -2.78 -0.87 -3.93
N LEU A 362 -1.88 -1.23 -3.02
CA LEU A 362 -1.77 -0.57 -1.72
C LEU A 362 -1.37 0.91 -1.88
N ALA A 363 -0.45 1.22 -2.80
CA ALA A 363 0.05 2.56 -3.02
C ALA A 363 -1.03 3.55 -3.51
N ASP A 364 -1.89 3.11 -4.42
CA ASP A 364 -2.93 3.95 -5.05
C ASP A 364 -4.28 3.92 -4.33
N SER A 365 -4.42 3.04 -3.35
CA SER A 365 -5.65 2.91 -2.57
C SER A 365 -5.62 3.76 -1.31
N SER A 366 -6.81 4.18 -0.88
CA SER A 366 -7.05 4.90 0.38
C SER A 366 -8.25 4.31 1.10
N TRP A 367 -8.14 4.24 2.42
CA TRP A 367 -9.15 3.66 3.30
C TRP A 367 -9.56 4.64 4.38
N THR A 368 -10.77 4.44 4.88
CA THR A 368 -11.27 5.11 6.06
C THR A 368 -11.09 4.25 7.30
N PHE A 369 -10.57 4.87 8.35
CA PHE A 369 -10.43 4.25 9.67
C PHE A 369 -11.14 5.10 10.71
N SER A 370 -11.92 4.47 11.58
CA SER A 370 -12.54 5.15 12.72
C SER A 370 -11.51 5.60 13.76
N GLN A 371 -10.40 4.86 13.85
CA GLN A 371 -9.25 5.21 14.65
C GLN A 371 -8.02 4.50 14.07
N MET A 372 -6.91 5.23 13.99
CA MET A 372 -5.59 4.62 13.79
C MET A 372 -4.94 4.41 15.15
N LYS A 373 -4.38 3.22 15.37
CA LYS A 373 -3.66 2.86 16.59
C LYS A 373 -2.17 2.75 16.27
N MET A 374 -1.34 2.95 17.27
CA MET A 374 0.07 2.67 17.18
C MET A 374 0.32 1.45 18.05
N ASN A 375 0.17 0.26 17.45
CA ASN A 375 0.27 -1.01 18.18
C ASN A 375 1.73 -1.36 18.48
N GLU A 376 2.65 -0.78 17.69
CA GLU A 376 4.08 -0.98 17.80
C GLU A 376 4.77 0.33 18.21
N GLN A 377 5.74 0.24 19.11
CA GLN A 377 6.42 1.42 19.66
C GLN A 377 7.84 1.54 19.09
N PRO A 378 8.30 2.74 18.70
CA PRO A 378 9.67 2.92 18.24
C PRO A 378 10.65 2.64 19.37
N GLN A 379 11.68 1.84 19.08
CA GLN A 379 12.76 1.56 20.02
C GLN A 379 13.96 2.48 19.73
N LYS A 380 14.74 2.81 20.75
CA LYS A 380 16.01 3.49 20.56
C LYS A 380 17.01 2.55 19.90
N ILE A 381 17.91 3.12 19.11
CA ILE A 381 19.04 2.41 18.50
C ILE A 381 19.86 1.76 19.63
N GLN A 382 20.07 0.45 19.53
CA GLN A 382 20.88 -0.29 20.48
C GLN A 382 22.36 -0.05 20.17
N THR A 383 23.04 0.62 21.11
CA THR A 383 24.47 0.95 21.00
C THR A 383 25.20 0.70 22.31
N VAL A 384 26.51 0.47 22.21
CA VAL A 384 27.43 0.39 23.35
C VAL A 384 28.52 1.45 23.23
N ILE A 385 29.04 1.90 24.38
CA ILE A 385 30.26 2.71 24.45
C ILE A 385 31.42 1.72 24.60
N GLY A 386 32.23 1.58 23.56
CA GLY A 386 33.39 0.68 23.55
C GLY A 386 34.68 1.39 23.98
N ASP A 387 35.71 0.60 24.26
CA ASP A 387 37.09 1.05 24.41
C ASP A 387 37.95 0.45 23.28
N HIS A 388 39.28 0.54 23.39
CA HIS A 388 40.21 -0.03 22.39
C HIS A 388 40.14 -1.56 22.24
N SER A 389 39.48 -2.29 23.14
CA SER A 389 39.28 -3.74 23.07
C SER A 389 38.00 -4.16 22.34
N TYR A 390 37.17 -3.17 21.95
CA TYR A 390 35.91 -3.39 21.27
C TYR A 390 36.07 -4.16 19.96
N GLN A 391 35.16 -5.12 19.75
CA GLN A 391 35.10 -5.99 18.59
C GLN A 391 33.73 -5.86 17.94
N ARG A 392 33.67 -5.15 16.79
CA ARG A 392 32.43 -4.88 16.06
C ARG A 392 31.68 -6.16 15.68
N TYR A 393 32.41 -7.22 15.38
CA TYR A 393 31.89 -8.49 14.89
C TYR A 393 32.11 -9.64 15.87
N ALA A 394 32.27 -9.33 17.17
CA ALA A 394 32.46 -10.31 18.24
C ALA A 394 31.55 -11.53 18.10
N LEU A 395 32.11 -12.73 18.22
CA LEU A 395 31.40 -14.00 18.18
C LEU A 395 30.60 -14.16 19.47
N THR A 396 29.27 -14.02 19.38
CA THR A 396 28.37 -14.21 20.52
C THR A 396 27.47 -15.42 20.33
N ASP A 397 26.96 -15.97 21.43
CA ASP A 397 25.99 -17.06 21.38
C ASP A 397 24.74 -16.71 20.58
N SER A 398 24.38 -15.43 20.51
CA SER A 398 23.24 -14.94 19.77
C SER A 398 23.50 -14.73 18.28
N GLY A 399 24.76 -14.65 17.86
CA GLY A 399 25.17 -14.14 16.55
C GLY A 399 25.06 -12.62 16.40
N ILE A 400 24.51 -11.90 17.39
CA ILE A 400 24.37 -10.44 17.40
C ILE A 400 25.55 -9.87 18.20
N SER A 401 26.41 -9.11 17.55
CA SER A 401 27.54 -8.44 18.21
C SER A 401 27.10 -7.11 18.83
N PRO A 402 27.72 -6.66 19.93
CA PRO A 402 27.54 -5.29 20.41
C PRO A 402 27.92 -4.29 19.31
N ARG A 403 27.13 -3.22 19.15
CA ARG A 403 27.37 -2.20 18.12
C ARG A 403 27.72 -0.85 18.76
N ALA A 404 28.92 -0.36 18.53
CA ALA A 404 29.32 1.02 18.77
C ALA A 404 29.13 1.86 17.50
N LEU A 405 29.01 3.17 17.66
CA LEU A 405 28.95 4.11 16.54
C LEU A 405 30.25 4.91 16.43
N PRO A 406 30.68 5.25 15.20
CA PRO A 406 31.85 6.08 14.98
C PRO A 406 31.75 7.43 15.71
N GLY A 407 32.84 7.85 16.34
CA GLY A 407 32.93 9.14 17.03
C GLY A 407 32.21 9.22 18.39
N MET A 408 31.54 8.16 18.85
CA MET A 408 30.93 8.12 20.18
C MET A 408 31.89 7.71 21.31
N SER A 409 33.05 7.13 20.99
CA SER A 409 34.04 6.64 21.96
C SER A 409 35.42 6.47 21.30
N GLU A 410 36.41 6.00 22.05
CA GLU A 410 37.75 5.65 21.56
C GLU A 410 37.80 4.29 20.84
N ALA A 411 36.69 3.55 20.81
CA ALA A 411 36.58 2.30 20.07
C ALA A 411 36.76 2.50 18.58
N LEU A 412 37.55 1.62 17.97
CA LEU A 412 37.64 1.51 16.52
C LEU A 412 36.37 0.82 16.00
N VAL A 413 35.61 1.51 15.16
CA VAL A 413 34.44 0.95 14.46
C VAL A 413 34.81 0.84 12.99
N VAL A 414 35.00 -0.39 12.50
CA VAL A 414 35.36 -0.68 11.11
C VAL A 414 34.24 -1.50 10.47
N ALA A 415 33.91 -1.17 9.23
CA ALA A 415 33.00 -1.92 8.39
C ALA A 415 33.70 -2.20 7.07
N ASP A 416 33.84 -3.48 6.73
CA ASP A 416 34.52 -3.96 5.54
C ASP A 416 33.57 -4.86 4.73
N SER A 417 33.69 -4.78 3.41
CA SER A 417 32.92 -5.60 2.47
C SER A 417 33.49 -7.00 2.30
N ASP A 418 34.80 -7.17 2.54
CA ASP A 418 35.45 -8.47 2.54
C ASP A 418 35.06 -9.27 3.80
N GLU A 419 35.29 -10.58 3.80
CA GLU A 419 35.16 -11.34 5.04
C GLU A 419 36.16 -10.78 6.05
N HIS A 420 35.74 -10.70 7.31
CA HIS A 420 36.48 -9.96 8.31
C HIS A 420 36.55 -10.68 9.66
N ASP A 421 37.57 -10.36 10.43
CA ASP A 421 37.71 -10.81 11.81
C ASP A 421 36.76 -10.10 12.78
N GLU A 422 36.83 -10.42 14.08
CA GLU A 422 35.94 -9.84 15.10
C GLU A 422 36.11 -8.32 15.28
N ILE A 423 37.24 -7.75 14.87
CA ILE A 423 37.52 -6.30 14.95
C ILE A 423 37.01 -5.60 13.69
N GLY A 424 36.93 -6.31 12.57
CA GLY A 424 36.41 -5.82 11.29
C GLY A 424 37.46 -5.68 10.20
N HIS A 425 38.65 -6.25 10.37
CA HIS A 425 39.67 -6.24 9.32
C HIS A 425 39.53 -7.46 8.41
N LEU A 426 39.80 -7.26 7.12
CA LEU A 426 39.84 -8.30 6.10
C LEU A 426 40.61 -9.55 6.56
N THR A 427 40.02 -10.73 6.29
CA THR A 427 40.63 -12.04 6.52
C THR A 427 40.33 -13.01 5.39
N GLU A 428 41.33 -13.84 5.05
CA GLU A 428 41.16 -15.01 4.17
C GLU A 428 41.31 -16.33 4.95
N ASP A 429 41.33 -16.28 6.29
CA ASP A 429 41.37 -17.50 7.10
C ASP A 429 40.08 -18.30 6.96
N LEU A 430 40.21 -19.53 6.45
CA LEU A 430 39.07 -20.38 6.10
C LEU A 430 38.28 -20.83 7.34
N ASN A 431 38.89 -20.91 8.52
CA ASN A 431 38.17 -21.24 9.74
C ASN A 431 37.37 -20.04 10.24
N GLN A 432 37.95 -18.83 10.17
CA GLN A 432 37.24 -17.58 10.50
C GLN A 432 36.07 -17.34 9.57
N ARG A 433 36.22 -17.58 8.26
CA ARG A 433 35.09 -17.52 7.30
C ARG A 433 33.93 -18.40 7.75
N VAL A 434 34.18 -19.64 8.15
CA VAL A 434 33.14 -20.55 8.65
C VAL A 434 32.48 -19.98 9.91
N GLN A 435 33.26 -19.50 10.88
CA GLN A 435 32.74 -18.95 12.14
C GLN A 435 31.88 -17.70 11.91
N MET A 436 32.35 -16.76 11.09
CA MET A 436 31.65 -15.50 10.80
C MET A 436 30.38 -15.72 9.99
N HIS A 437 30.42 -16.61 9.00
CA HIS A 437 29.24 -16.98 8.24
C HIS A 437 28.19 -17.65 9.14
N GLN A 438 28.60 -18.61 9.98
CA GLN A 438 27.71 -19.24 10.96
C GLN A 438 27.13 -18.23 11.96
N LYS A 439 27.94 -17.28 12.43
CA LYS A 439 27.51 -16.21 13.33
C LYS A 439 26.38 -15.37 12.71
N ARG A 440 26.55 -14.92 11.46
CA ARG A 440 25.50 -14.16 10.74
C ARG A 440 24.22 -15.00 10.60
N MET A 441 24.34 -16.26 10.18
CA MET A 441 23.17 -17.13 9.96
C MET A 441 22.46 -17.56 11.26
N LYS A 442 23.18 -17.64 12.39
CA LYS A 442 22.63 -18.02 13.70
C LYS A 442 21.50 -17.08 14.17
N LYS A 443 21.45 -15.85 13.64
CA LYS A 443 20.39 -14.86 13.92
C LYS A 443 19.01 -15.36 13.51
N ILE A 444 18.90 -16.17 12.44
CA ILE A 444 17.61 -16.61 11.85
C ILE A 444 16.72 -17.31 12.86
N GLU A 445 17.28 -18.17 13.72
CA GLU A 445 16.49 -18.93 14.71
C GLU A 445 15.83 -18.03 15.76
N LYS A 446 16.45 -16.89 16.07
CA LYS A 446 15.83 -15.86 16.93
C LYS A 446 14.86 -15.00 16.13
N MET A 447 15.18 -14.68 14.88
CA MET A 447 14.29 -13.92 14.00
C MET A 447 12.93 -14.61 13.81
N LYS A 448 12.91 -15.93 13.59
CA LYS A 448 11.67 -16.74 13.48
C LYS A 448 10.72 -16.60 14.67
N LYS A 449 11.25 -16.34 15.86
CA LYS A 449 10.46 -16.16 17.10
C LYS A 449 9.86 -14.76 17.22
N GLU A 450 10.40 -13.80 16.48
CA GLU A 450 9.93 -12.41 16.42
C GLU A 450 9.00 -12.16 15.23
N THR A 451 9.02 -13.06 14.26
CA THR A 451 8.04 -13.13 13.16
C THR A 451 6.66 -13.44 13.73
N GLN A 452 5.70 -12.58 13.45
CA GLN A 452 4.30 -12.78 13.83
C GLN A 452 3.67 -13.89 12.98
N PRO A 453 2.81 -14.75 13.57
CA PRO A 453 2.06 -15.72 12.79
C PRO A 453 1.06 -15.01 11.86
N PRO A 454 0.66 -15.65 10.76
CA PRO A 454 -0.38 -15.12 9.88
C PRO A 454 -1.70 -14.94 10.63
N VAL A 455 -2.50 -13.96 10.19
CA VAL A 455 -3.88 -13.78 10.68
C VAL A 455 -4.67 -15.03 10.32
N HIS A 456 -5.28 -15.65 11.32
CA HIS A 456 -5.95 -16.93 11.17
C HIS A 456 -7.42 -16.83 11.57
N ILE A 457 -8.29 -16.97 10.57
CA ILE A 457 -9.75 -17.12 10.73
C ILE A 457 -10.08 -18.56 10.32
N VAL A 458 -10.59 -19.34 11.26
CA VAL A 458 -10.88 -20.76 11.04
C VAL A 458 -12.11 -20.91 10.15
N GLY A 459 -12.03 -21.82 9.18
CA GLY A 459 -13.17 -22.30 8.39
C GLY A 459 -13.20 -23.82 8.31
N GLN A 460 -14.33 -24.37 7.87
CA GLN A 460 -14.58 -25.82 7.89
C GLN A 460 -14.32 -26.48 6.53
N THR A 461 -14.61 -25.79 5.42
CA THR A 461 -14.62 -26.41 4.08
C THR A 461 -13.30 -26.29 3.34
N ALA A 462 -12.68 -25.11 3.42
CA ALA A 462 -11.44 -24.75 2.74
C ALA A 462 -10.74 -23.63 3.52
N THR A 463 -9.51 -23.26 3.17
CA THR A 463 -8.83 -22.10 3.73
C THR A 463 -8.15 -21.31 2.62
N ILE A 464 -8.54 -20.05 2.51
CA ILE A 464 -7.94 -19.10 1.58
C ILE A 464 -6.64 -18.61 2.22
N ILE A 465 -5.53 -18.71 1.48
CA ILE A 465 -4.21 -18.27 1.91
C ILE A 465 -3.78 -17.10 1.02
N GLY A 466 -3.35 -16.00 1.61
CA GLY A 466 -2.87 -14.84 0.86
C GLY A 466 -1.93 -13.95 1.66
N TRP A 467 -1.51 -12.85 1.05
CA TRP A 467 -0.52 -11.95 1.64
C TRP A 467 -0.57 -10.53 1.08
N GLY A 468 0.06 -9.59 1.80
CA GLY A 468 0.15 -8.19 1.39
C GLY A 468 -1.22 -7.56 1.17
N SER A 469 -1.36 -6.75 0.12
CA SER A 469 -2.56 -5.94 -0.12
C SER A 469 -3.83 -6.75 -0.46
N THR A 470 -3.74 -8.08 -0.59
CA THR A 470 -4.87 -8.94 -0.97
C THR A 470 -5.83 -9.23 0.19
N TYR A 471 -5.50 -8.85 1.43
CA TYR A 471 -6.32 -9.14 2.61
C TYR A 471 -7.80 -8.76 2.45
N GLY A 472 -8.08 -7.52 2.05
CA GLY A 472 -9.45 -7.02 2.01
C GLY A 472 -10.34 -7.79 1.04
N VAL A 473 -9.83 -8.07 -0.16
CA VAL A 473 -10.56 -8.83 -1.18
C VAL A 473 -10.75 -10.29 -0.77
N LEU A 474 -9.75 -10.92 -0.13
CA LEU A 474 -9.84 -12.29 0.37
C LEU A 474 -10.83 -12.39 1.54
N PHE A 475 -10.84 -11.40 2.42
CA PHE A 475 -11.77 -11.31 3.53
C PHE A 475 -13.22 -11.20 3.03
N GLU A 476 -13.49 -10.32 2.07
CA GLU A 476 -14.84 -10.18 1.50
C GLU A 476 -15.26 -11.40 0.66
N ALA A 477 -14.33 -12.03 -0.06
CA ALA A 477 -14.60 -13.25 -0.81
C ALA A 477 -15.02 -14.41 0.13
N ARG A 478 -14.35 -14.55 1.28
CA ARG A 478 -14.74 -15.49 2.33
C ARG A 478 -16.19 -15.29 2.78
N GLU A 479 -16.58 -14.04 3.07
CA GLU A 479 -17.94 -13.70 3.50
C GLU A 479 -18.98 -14.01 2.41
N LYS A 480 -18.64 -13.84 1.13
CA LYS A 480 -19.53 -14.20 0.02
C LYS A 480 -19.63 -15.72 -0.18
N LEU A 481 -18.52 -16.45 -0.07
CA LEU A 481 -18.49 -17.91 -0.14
C LEU A 481 -19.35 -18.55 0.96
N ALA A 482 -19.33 -18.00 2.18
CA ALA A 482 -20.17 -18.46 3.27
C ALA A 482 -21.67 -18.39 2.93
N LYS A 483 -22.12 -17.34 2.22
CA LYS A 483 -23.51 -17.21 1.73
C LYS A 483 -23.87 -18.25 0.67
N LEU A 484 -22.88 -18.84 0.02
CA LEU A 484 -23.03 -19.92 -0.96
C LEU A 484 -22.82 -21.32 -0.33
N GLY A 485 -22.72 -21.41 0.99
CA GLY A 485 -22.55 -22.67 1.73
C GLY A 485 -21.11 -23.19 1.79
N ILE A 486 -20.12 -22.39 1.41
CA ILE A 486 -18.69 -22.73 1.51
C ILE A 486 -18.11 -21.96 2.70
N GLU A 487 -17.94 -22.64 3.83
CA GLU A 487 -17.33 -22.06 5.04
C GLU A 487 -15.81 -22.04 4.93
N ALA A 488 -15.29 -21.14 4.08
CA ALA A 488 -13.86 -20.95 3.92
C ALA A 488 -13.24 -20.20 5.13
N GLY A 489 -12.05 -20.62 5.56
CA GLY A 489 -11.19 -19.89 6.47
C GLY A 489 -10.31 -18.88 5.73
N LEU A 490 -9.54 -18.08 6.48
CA LEU A 490 -8.53 -17.16 5.95
C LEU A 490 -7.23 -17.29 6.75
N LEU A 491 -6.13 -17.49 6.04
CA LEU A 491 -4.77 -17.41 6.56
C LEU A 491 -4.01 -16.32 5.80
N HIS A 492 -3.75 -15.18 6.44
CA HIS A 492 -3.13 -14.04 5.76
C HIS A 492 -1.77 -13.68 6.33
N PHE A 493 -0.74 -13.69 5.48
CA PHE A 493 0.64 -13.39 5.85
C PHE A 493 0.95 -11.91 5.68
N ASN A 494 1.47 -11.32 6.75
CA ASN A 494 2.08 -9.99 6.72
C ASN A 494 3.59 -10.15 6.91
N ASP A 495 4.00 -11.02 7.84
CA ASP A 495 5.38 -11.43 7.95
C ASP A 495 5.68 -12.62 7.02
N ILE A 496 6.50 -12.38 6.00
CA ILE A 496 6.71 -13.33 4.90
C ILE A 496 7.97 -14.17 5.13
N TYR A 497 9.06 -13.56 5.60
CA TYR A 497 10.30 -14.27 5.85
C TYR A 497 11.12 -13.65 6.99
N PRO A 498 11.76 -14.46 7.87
CA PRO A 498 11.60 -15.91 7.97
C PRO A 498 10.20 -16.26 8.50
N LEU A 499 9.68 -17.45 8.17
CA LEU A 499 8.37 -17.89 8.67
C LEU A 499 8.38 -18.04 10.20
N SER A 500 7.25 -17.69 10.82
CA SER A 500 7.04 -17.89 12.25
C SER A 500 7.10 -19.38 12.61
N THR A 501 7.52 -19.69 13.83
CA THR A 501 7.58 -21.07 14.33
C THR A 501 6.22 -21.77 14.33
N ASP A 502 5.13 -21.00 14.40
CA ASP A 502 3.77 -21.52 14.46
C ASP A 502 3.17 -21.82 13.07
N THR A 503 3.76 -21.27 12.01
CA THR A 503 3.24 -21.36 10.64
C THR A 503 3.02 -22.80 10.19
N LEU A 504 3.99 -23.69 10.47
CA LEU A 504 3.88 -25.10 10.10
C LEU A 504 2.71 -25.80 10.79
N THR A 505 2.51 -25.51 12.07
CA THR A 505 1.43 -26.10 12.87
C THR A 505 0.07 -25.64 12.36
N ILE A 506 -0.07 -24.34 12.05
CA ILE A 506 -1.30 -23.78 11.51
C ILE A 506 -1.60 -24.39 10.13
N LEU A 507 -0.64 -24.39 9.21
CA LEU A 507 -0.84 -24.89 7.84
C LEU A 507 -1.21 -26.38 7.78
N LYS A 508 -0.74 -27.20 8.71
CA LYS A 508 -1.13 -28.62 8.80
C LYS A 508 -2.58 -28.83 9.27
N SER A 509 -3.19 -27.82 9.89
CA SER A 509 -4.53 -27.92 10.47
C SER A 509 -5.65 -27.46 9.53
N VAL A 510 -5.31 -26.74 8.46
CA VAL A 510 -6.31 -26.07 7.62
C VAL A 510 -6.89 -27.01 6.55
N PRO A 511 -8.21 -27.02 6.32
CA PRO A 511 -8.83 -27.81 5.27
C PRO A 511 -8.55 -27.17 3.90
N LYS A 512 -8.27 -28.01 2.88
CA LYS A 512 -8.11 -27.63 1.46
C LYS A 512 -7.50 -26.23 1.27
N PRO A 513 -6.21 -26.05 1.58
CA PRO A 513 -5.56 -24.75 1.46
C PRO A 513 -5.51 -24.28 0.00
N ILE A 514 -5.98 -23.06 -0.27
CA ILE A 514 -5.99 -22.42 -1.58
C ILE A 514 -5.13 -21.18 -1.51
N VAL A 515 -4.01 -21.15 -2.23
CA VAL A 515 -3.12 -19.97 -2.24
C VAL A 515 -3.57 -19.00 -3.32
N VAL A 516 -3.81 -17.74 -2.94
CA VAL A 516 -4.23 -16.66 -3.82
C VAL A 516 -3.17 -15.58 -3.84
N GLU A 517 -2.62 -15.28 -5.02
CA GLU A 517 -1.54 -14.30 -5.15
C GLU A 517 -1.47 -13.62 -6.51
N GLY A 518 -0.98 -12.38 -6.51
CA GLY A 518 -0.88 -11.48 -7.65
C GLY A 518 0.36 -11.72 -8.54
N ASN A 519 0.72 -12.98 -8.80
CA ASN A 519 1.84 -13.33 -9.69
C ASN A 519 1.58 -14.64 -10.44
N PHE A 520 2.41 -14.94 -11.44
CA PHE A 520 2.22 -16.10 -12.32
C PHE A 520 2.60 -17.44 -11.65
N GLN A 521 3.72 -17.48 -10.93
CA GLN A 521 4.35 -18.74 -10.50
C GLN A 521 3.83 -19.29 -9.16
N GLY A 522 3.05 -18.51 -8.42
CA GLY A 522 2.67 -18.87 -7.05
C GLY A 522 3.88 -18.79 -6.10
N GLN A 523 4.53 -17.64 -6.03
CA GLN A 523 5.77 -17.44 -5.25
C GLN A 523 5.58 -17.65 -3.75
N LEU A 524 4.46 -17.23 -3.17
CA LEU A 524 4.16 -17.53 -1.76
C LEU A 524 3.95 -19.04 -1.59
N ALA A 525 3.17 -19.68 -2.46
CA ALA A 525 2.98 -21.13 -2.41
C ALA A 525 4.33 -21.87 -2.44
N ARG A 526 5.23 -21.50 -3.35
CA ARG A 526 6.57 -22.10 -3.48
C ARG A 526 7.44 -21.87 -2.25
N LEU A 527 7.37 -20.69 -1.63
CA LEU A 527 8.04 -20.43 -0.35
C LEU A 527 7.49 -21.37 0.75
N LEU A 528 6.17 -21.45 0.89
CA LEU A 528 5.54 -22.31 1.89
C LEU A 528 5.90 -23.78 1.65
N GLU A 529 5.89 -24.26 0.40
CA GLU A 529 6.32 -25.62 0.03
C GLU A 529 7.76 -25.90 0.45
N ARG A 530 8.66 -24.97 0.16
CA ARG A 530 10.08 -25.06 0.54
C ARG A 530 10.28 -25.18 2.04
N GLU A 531 9.65 -24.30 2.81
CA GLU A 531 9.87 -24.18 4.26
C GLU A 531 9.10 -25.25 5.07
N THR A 532 7.94 -25.67 4.58
CA THR A 532 7.03 -26.56 5.34
C THR A 532 6.99 -27.99 4.83
N LYS A 533 7.54 -28.25 3.63
CA LYS A 533 7.46 -29.55 2.94
C LYS A 533 6.02 -30.04 2.74
N THR A 534 5.08 -29.10 2.61
CA THR A 534 3.64 -29.35 2.36
C THR A 534 3.31 -28.84 0.96
N SER A 535 2.60 -29.63 0.14
CA SER A 535 2.18 -29.22 -1.21
C SER A 535 0.96 -28.30 -1.16
N PHE A 536 0.93 -27.28 -2.01
CA PHE A 536 -0.20 -26.38 -2.16
C PHE A 536 -0.69 -26.42 -3.61
N ASP A 537 -1.51 -27.41 -3.92
CA ASP A 537 -1.93 -27.72 -5.30
C ASP A 537 -3.07 -26.80 -5.80
N LEU A 538 -3.91 -26.30 -4.88
CA LEU A 538 -4.98 -25.36 -5.21
C LEU A 538 -4.44 -23.94 -5.18
N ARG A 539 -4.43 -23.29 -6.34
CA ARG A 539 -3.89 -21.93 -6.51
C ARG A 539 -4.79 -21.08 -7.37
N VAL A 540 -4.93 -19.80 -7.02
CA VAL A 540 -5.60 -18.79 -7.82
C VAL A 540 -4.62 -17.64 -8.03
N ASN A 541 -4.10 -17.54 -9.25
CA ASN A 541 -3.06 -16.59 -9.61
C ASN A 541 -3.61 -15.51 -10.54
N ARG A 542 -3.23 -14.25 -10.32
CA ARG A 542 -3.57 -13.13 -11.22
C ARG A 542 -2.32 -12.33 -11.58
N TYR A 543 -2.13 -12.05 -12.87
CA TYR A 543 -0.90 -11.44 -13.40
C TYR A 543 -1.17 -10.54 -14.63
N ASP A 544 -2.40 -10.05 -14.78
CA ASP A 544 -2.82 -9.13 -15.85
C ASP A 544 -2.55 -7.64 -15.51
N GLY A 545 -1.93 -7.37 -14.35
CA GLY A 545 -1.68 -6.02 -13.85
C GLY A 545 -2.86 -5.37 -13.13
N ARG A 546 -3.96 -6.11 -12.92
CA ARG A 546 -5.16 -5.65 -12.20
C ARG A 546 -5.21 -6.26 -10.79
N PRO A 547 -5.86 -5.57 -9.83
CA PRO A 547 -6.13 -6.18 -8.54
C PRO A 547 -7.15 -7.32 -8.69
N PHE A 548 -7.24 -8.18 -7.67
CA PHE A 548 -8.36 -9.10 -7.56
C PHE A 548 -9.66 -8.33 -7.28
N PHE A 549 -10.73 -8.82 -7.90
CA PHE A 549 -12.09 -8.35 -7.66
C PHE A 549 -12.87 -9.43 -6.91
N VAL A 550 -13.70 -9.02 -5.94
CA VAL A 550 -14.35 -9.96 -5.02
C VAL A 550 -15.20 -11.01 -5.75
N ASN A 551 -16.04 -10.59 -6.71
CA ASN A 551 -16.93 -11.51 -7.43
C ASN A 551 -16.15 -12.52 -8.29
N GLU A 552 -15.19 -12.03 -9.08
CA GLU A 552 -14.33 -12.87 -9.92
C GLU A 552 -13.57 -13.90 -9.07
N LEU A 553 -13.03 -13.46 -7.93
CA LEU A 553 -12.29 -14.33 -7.02
C LEU A 553 -13.16 -15.41 -6.39
N VAL A 554 -14.41 -15.10 -6.03
CA VAL A 554 -15.37 -16.10 -5.52
C VAL A 554 -15.61 -17.19 -6.57
N ASP A 555 -15.79 -16.81 -7.83
CA ASP A 555 -16.02 -17.78 -8.91
C ASP A 555 -14.76 -18.64 -9.16
N GLN A 556 -13.58 -18.03 -9.19
CA GLN A 556 -12.30 -18.73 -9.32
C GLN A 556 -12.06 -19.72 -8.17
N ILE A 557 -12.36 -19.32 -6.93
CA ILE A 557 -12.22 -20.21 -5.76
C ILE A 557 -13.19 -21.41 -5.87
N ARG A 558 -14.41 -21.18 -6.36
CA ARG A 558 -15.38 -22.27 -6.55
C ARG A 558 -14.94 -23.23 -7.65
N GLU A 559 -14.37 -22.72 -8.73
CA GLU A 559 -13.83 -23.52 -9.84
C GLU A 559 -12.67 -24.43 -9.38
N VAL A 560 -11.74 -23.94 -8.56
CA VAL A 560 -10.65 -24.79 -8.04
C VAL A 560 -11.10 -25.77 -6.95
N LEU A 561 -12.27 -25.54 -6.34
CA LEU A 561 -12.84 -26.43 -5.32
C LEU A 561 -13.70 -27.56 -5.89
N SER A 562 -14.23 -27.39 -7.11
CA SER A 562 -15.00 -28.41 -7.83
C SER A 562 -14.09 -29.47 -8.44
#